data_AF-A0A1Q8QKR6-F1
#
_entry.id   AF-A0A1Q8QKR6-F1
#
_cell.length_a   1.000
_cell.length_b   1.000
_cell.length_c   1.000
_cell.angle_alpha   90.00
_cell.angle_beta   90.00
_cell.angle_gamma   90.00
#
_symmetry.space_group_name_H-M   'P 1'
#
loop_
_entity.id
_entity.type
_entity.pdbx_description
1 polymer ?
#
loop_
_entity_poly.entity_id
_entity_poly.type
_entity_poly.pdbx_seq_one_letter_code
_entity_poly.pdbx_strand_id
1 'polypeptide(L)'
;MGIKDPRLYQEPMDLLDSQFCNINFVDKPLVGFEDEYPLDLYCAYTFDQILVALGKHTEQKRSSFREGVLYLAEKKLDVFFVTLNKSEKDYSPSTMYQDYSINEELFHWQSQSRTTVESLTGQRYLNQAARGGNVLFFVRE
;
A
#
# COMPACT_ATOMS: atom_id res chain seq x y z
N MET A 1 33.51 -3.07 -15.59
CA MET A 1 34.41 -2.23 -14.77
C MET A 1 33.86 -2.27 -13.36
N GLY A 2 34.31 -3.23 -12.53
CA GLY A 2 33.78 -3.42 -11.17
C GLY A 2 34.46 -2.47 -10.19
N ILE A 3 33.66 -1.84 -9.33
CA ILE A 3 34.16 -0.97 -8.26
C ILE A 3 34.97 -1.84 -7.30
N LYS A 4 36.26 -1.54 -7.09
CA LYS A 4 37.22 -2.34 -6.29
C LYS A 4 37.51 -1.74 -4.90
N ASP A 5 36.64 -0.88 -4.37
CA ASP A 5 36.81 -0.37 -3.00
C ASP A 5 35.95 -1.20 -2.04
N PRO A 6 36.56 -2.00 -1.12
CA PRO A 6 35.83 -2.82 -0.16
C PRO A 6 34.88 -2.00 0.73
N ARG A 7 35.25 -0.74 1.02
CA ARG A 7 34.48 0.15 1.90
C ARG A 7 33.13 0.55 1.29
N LEU A 8 33.06 0.58 -0.05
CA LEU A 8 31.83 0.88 -0.80
C LEU A 8 30.78 -0.23 -0.68
N TYR A 9 31.19 -1.46 -0.35
CA TYR A 9 30.28 -2.58 -0.07
C TYR A 9 29.98 -2.72 1.41
N GLN A 10 30.95 -2.34 2.26
CA GLN A 10 30.82 -2.42 3.71
C GLN A 10 29.67 -1.52 4.21
N GLU A 11 29.61 -0.27 3.76
CA GLU A 11 28.61 0.70 4.22
C GLU A 11 27.15 0.26 3.95
N PRO A 12 26.75 -0.16 2.73
CA PRO A 12 25.40 -0.68 2.51
C PRO A 12 25.14 -2.01 3.23
N MET A 13 26.14 -2.86 3.44
CA MET A 13 25.97 -4.11 4.21
C MET A 13 25.76 -3.83 5.70
N ASP A 14 26.54 -2.94 6.30
CA ASP A 14 26.39 -2.53 7.69
C ASP A 14 25.00 -1.89 7.91
N LEU A 15 24.49 -1.16 6.92
CA LEU A 15 23.15 -0.58 6.93
C LEU A 15 22.08 -1.66 6.84
N LEU A 16 22.23 -2.65 5.95
CA LEU A 16 21.32 -3.81 5.86
C LEU A 16 21.31 -4.63 7.14
N ASP A 17 22.46 -4.91 7.74
CA ASP A 17 22.58 -5.65 9.00
C ASP A 17 21.92 -4.90 10.16
N SER A 18 22.13 -3.57 10.23
CA SER A 18 21.48 -2.74 11.25
C SER A 18 19.96 -2.71 11.11
N GLN A 19 19.44 -2.71 9.89
CA GLN A 19 18.00 -2.79 9.64
C GLN A 19 17.48 -4.17 10.03
N PHE A 20 18.18 -5.23 9.62
CA PHE A 20 17.82 -6.62 9.92
C PHE A 20 17.74 -6.89 11.44
N CYS A 21 18.69 -6.39 12.23
CA CYS A 21 18.66 -6.52 13.69
C CYS A 21 17.55 -5.71 14.38
N ASN A 22 16.98 -4.70 13.72
CA ASN A 22 15.89 -3.87 14.24
C ASN A 22 14.50 -4.33 13.75
N ILE A 23 14.41 -5.40 12.95
CA ILE A 23 13.14 -6.00 12.54
C ILE A 23 12.51 -6.68 13.76
N ASN A 24 11.65 -5.94 14.46
CA ASN A 24 10.87 -6.42 15.62
C ASN A 24 9.40 -6.67 15.26
N PHE A 25 9.11 -7.22 14.08
CA PHE A 25 7.75 -7.63 13.72
C PHE A 25 7.75 -9.02 13.09
N VAL A 26 6.63 -9.74 13.26
CA VAL A 26 6.41 -11.04 12.63
C VAL A 26 5.72 -10.78 11.31
N ASP A 27 6.48 -10.86 10.22
CA ASP A 27 5.94 -10.89 8.87
C ASP A 27 5.02 -12.11 8.71
N LYS A 28 3.97 -11.93 7.92
CA LYS A 28 3.14 -13.05 7.49
C LYS A 28 2.97 -12.99 5.98
N PRO A 29 3.00 -14.14 5.29
CA PRO A 29 2.75 -14.16 3.86
C PRO A 29 1.39 -13.53 3.55
N LEU A 30 1.31 -12.83 2.43
CA LEU A 30 0.05 -12.31 1.93
C LEU A 30 -0.80 -13.45 1.35
N VAL A 31 -1.56 -14.12 2.23
CA VAL A 31 -2.28 -15.35 1.90
C VAL A 31 -3.20 -15.18 0.69
N GLY A 32 -3.03 -16.02 -0.33
CA GLY A 32 -3.75 -15.98 -1.60
C GLY A 32 -3.08 -15.13 -2.69
N PHE A 33 -1.92 -14.54 -2.40
CA PHE A 33 -1.18 -13.64 -3.28
C PHE A 33 0.34 -13.82 -3.20
N GLU A 34 0.80 -14.84 -2.47
CA GLU A 34 2.20 -15.08 -2.15
C GLU A 34 3.08 -15.20 -3.41
N ASP A 35 2.56 -15.87 -4.42
CA ASP A 35 3.26 -16.08 -5.69
C ASP A 35 3.10 -14.89 -6.67
N GLU A 36 2.19 -13.96 -6.38
CA GLU A 36 1.83 -12.87 -7.28
C GLU A 36 2.53 -11.55 -6.98
N TYR A 37 2.83 -11.29 -5.71
CA TYR A 37 3.42 -10.03 -5.27
C TYR A 37 4.48 -10.25 -4.20
N PRO A 38 5.63 -9.55 -4.28
CA PRO A 38 6.64 -9.58 -3.25
C PRO A 38 6.25 -8.65 -2.07
N LEU A 39 5.09 -8.93 -1.46
CA LEU A 39 4.51 -8.18 -0.35
C LEU A 39 4.08 -9.13 0.75
N ASP A 40 4.38 -8.76 1.98
CA ASP A 40 4.03 -9.48 3.19
C ASP A 40 3.18 -8.58 4.10
N LEU A 41 2.35 -9.21 4.92
CA LEU A 41 1.51 -8.55 5.91
C LEU A 41 2.37 -7.98 7.04
N TYR A 42 1.94 -6.84 7.57
CA TYR A 42 2.57 -6.12 8.68
C TYR A 42 3.95 -5.52 8.40
N CYS A 43 4.39 -5.53 7.14
CA CYS A 43 5.61 -4.88 6.70
C CYS A 43 5.41 -3.39 6.39
N ALA A 44 6.48 -2.60 6.54
CA ALA A 44 6.53 -1.22 6.09
C ALA A 44 7.15 -1.15 4.68
N TYR A 45 6.47 -0.43 3.78
CA TYR A 45 6.93 -0.22 2.41
C TYR A 45 6.86 1.27 2.06
N THR A 46 7.84 1.73 1.29
CA THR A 46 7.74 3.02 0.61
C THR A 46 6.70 2.94 -0.50
N PHE A 47 6.14 4.09 -0.86
CA PHE A 47 5.17 4.17 -1.95
C PHE A 47 5.70 3.60 -3.28
N ASP A 48 6.96 3.86 -3.60
CA ASP A 48 7.60 3.33 -4.81
C ASP A 48 7.79 1.81 -4.74
N GLN A 49 8.18 1.25 -3.58
CA GLN A 49 8.27 -0.21 -3.40
C GLN A 49 6.92 -0.89 -3.65
N ILE A 50 5.83 -0.31 -3.15
CA ILE A 50 4.47 -0.82 -3.37
C ILE A 50 4.13 -0.80 -4.86
N LEU A 51 4.39 0.32 -5.55
CA LEU A 51 4.08 0.41 -6.99
C LEU A 51 4.95 -0.49 -7.87
N VAL A 52 6.20 -0.75 -7.49
CA VAL A 52 7.05 -1.74 -8.17
C VAL A 52 6.51 -3.15 -7.94
N ALA A 53 6.20 -3.50 -6.68
CA ALA A 53 5.63 -4.81 -6.32
C ALA A 53 4.33 -5.10 -7.08
N LEU A 54 3.48 -4.07 -7.27
CA LEU A 54 2.23 -4.18 -8.03
C LEU A 54 2.40 -4.06 -9.55
N GLY A 55 3.62 -3.96 -10.07
CA GLY A 55 3.92 -3.86 -11.51
C GLY A 55 3.51 -2.53 -12.16
N LYS A 56 3.31 -1.46 -11.37
CA LYS A 56 2.96 -0.11 -11.86
C LYS A 56 4.15 0.78 -12.12
N HIS A 57 5.24 0.54 -11.41
CA HIS A 57 6.53 1.13 -11.67
C HIS A 57 7.46 0.07 -12.26
N THR A 58 8.05 0.39 -13.39
CA THR A 58 9.13 -0.37 -14.02
C THR A 58 10.32 0.57 -14.24
N GLU A 59 11.48 0.01 -14.62
CA GLU A 59 12.65 0.81 -14.97
C GLU A 59 12.35 1.86 -16.06
N GLN A 60 11.42 1.55 -16.97
CA GLN A 60 11.07 2.39 -18.11
C GLN A 60 9.85 3.29 -17.85
N LYS A 61 9.06 3.02 -16.81
CA LYS A 61 7.78 3.70 -16.57
C LYS A 61 7.51 3.94 -15.10
N ARG A 62 7.36 5.21 -14.72
CA ARG A 62 6.82 5.62 -13.43
C ARG A 62 5.42 6.18 -13.61
N SER A 63 4.43 5.53 -13.02
CA SER A 63 3.06 6.03 -13.03
C SER A 63 2.93 7.14 -11.98
N SER A 64 2.47 8.32 -12.39
CA SER A 64 2.09 9.37 -11.43
C SER A 64 0.76 8.99 -10.81
N PHE A 65 0.77 8.72 -9.51
CA PHE A 65 -0.42 8.36 -8.75
C PHE A 65 -0.74 9.50 -7.77
N ARG A 66 -1.98 9.99 -7.83
CA ARG A 66 -2.44 11.16 -7.04
C ARG A 66 -3.75 10.91 -6.30
N GLU A 67 -4.31 9.72 -6.41
CA GLU A 67 -5.58 9.34 -5.78
C GLU A 67 -5.26 8.40 -4.62
N GLY A 68 -6.00 8.40 -3.51
CA GLY A 68 -5.71 7.50 -2.38
C GLY A 68 -5.98 6.02 -2.65
N VAL A 69 -6.44 5.67 -3.87
CA VAL A 69 -6.87 4.31 -4.23
C VAL A 69 -6.39 3.95 -5.64
N LEU A 70 -5.76 2.79 -5.76
CA LEU A 70 -5.32 2.19 -7.01
C LEU A 70 -6.16 0.96 -7.31
N TYR A 71 -6.79 0.92 -8.48
CA TYR A 71 -7.51 -0.27 -8.94
C TYR A 71 -6.74 -1.01 -10.05
N LEU A 72 -6.50 -2.31 -9.83
CA LEU A 72 -5.90 -3.23 -10.79
C LEU A 72 -7.00 -4.10 -11.40
N ALA A 73 -7.58 -3.64 -12.52
CA ALA A 73 -8.71 -4.32 -13.16
C ALA A 73 -8.40 -5.78 -13.54
N GLU A 74 -7.21 -6.04 -14.10
CA GLU A 74 -6.72 -7.37 -14.51
C GLU A 74 -6.74 -8.37 -13.34
N LYS A 75 -6.51 -7.87 -12.13
CA LYS A 75 -6.34 -8.66 -10.91
C LYS A 75 -7.51 -8.51 -9.92
N LYS A 76 -8.53 -7.73 -10.29
CA LYS A 76 -9.66 -7.35 -9.42
C LYS A 76 -9.22 -6.91 -8.02
N LEU A 77 -8.12 -6.16 -7.95
CA LEU A 77 -7.51 -5.73 -6.70
C LEU A 77 -7.66 -4.22 -6.53
N ASP A 78 -8.29 -3.83 -5.43
CA ASP A 78 -8.28 -2.44 -4.97
C ASP A 78 -7.17 -2.28 -3.92
N VAL A 79 -6.33 -1.26 -4.06
CA VAL A 79 -5.21 -0.96 -3.16
C VAL A 79 -5.43 0.41 -2.55
N PHE A 80 -5.63 0.45 -1.24
CA PHE A 80 -5.99 1.64 -0.49
C PHE A 80 -4.77 2.16 0.27
N PHE A 81 -4.43 3.43 0.01
CA PHE A 81 -3.39 4.15 0.72
C PHE A 81 -4.06 5.06 1.74
N VAL A 82 -4.00 4.64 3.01
CA VAL A 82 -4.72 5.26 4.11
C VAL A 82 -3.76 5.97 5.05
N THR A 83 -4.10 7.19 5.44
CA THR A 83 -3.36 7.94 6.47
C THR A 83 -4.27 8.06 7.70
N LEU A 84 -3.87 7.41 8.80
CA LEU A 84 -4.53 7.51 10.10
C LEU A 84 -4.23 8.87 10.72
N ASN A 85 -5.12 9.36 11.59
CA ASN A 85 -4.94 10.61 12.34
C ASN A 85 -4.60 11.84 11.47
N LYS A 86 -5.59 12.32 10.71
CA LYS A 86 -5.51 13.64 10.08
C LYS A 86 -5.50 14.70 11.17
N SER A 87 -4.34 15.25 11.50
CA SER A 87 -4.27 16.44 12.35
C SER A 87 -5.10 17.55 11.71
N GLU A 88 -5.99 18.20 12.47
CA GLU A 88 -6.87 19.28 11.97
C GLU A 88 -6.09 20.44 11.31
N LYS A 89 -4.77 20.52 11.55
CA LYS A 89 -3.90 21.60 11.06
C LYS A 89 -3.54 21.50 9.57
N ASP A 90 -3.62 20.31 8.96
CA ASP A 90 -3.04 20.08 7.63
C ASP A 90 -4.08 19.80 6.53
N TYR A 91 -5.37 19.74 6.85
CA TYR A 91 -6.41 19.30 5.90
C TYR A 91 -7.61 20.25 5.81
N SER A 92 -8.00 20.56 4.57
CA SER A 92 -9.27 21.22 4.25
C SER A 92 -10.46 20.38 4.77
N PRO A 93 -11.54 21.01 5.30
CA PRO A 93 -12.76 20.32 5.75
C PRO A 93 -13.35 19.35 4.71
N SER A 94 -13.07 19.57 3.42
CA SER A 94 -13.58 18.76 2.30
C SER A 94 -12.87 17.41 2.08
N THR A 95 -11.86 17.06 2.88
CA THR A 95 -11.03 15.83 2.69
C THR A 95 -10.82 15.05 3.99
N MET A 96 -11.59 15.38 5.03
CA MET A 96 -11.56 14.70 6.32
C MET A 96 -12.37 13.39 6.28
N TYR A 97 -11.98 12.46 5.39
CA TYR A 97 -12.43 11.06 5.48
C TYR A 97 -11.99 10.49 6.84
N GLN A 98 -12.92 9.83 7.52
CA GLN A 98 -12.63 9.15 8.77
C GLN A 98 -12.15 7.75 8.44
N ASP A 99 -10.83 7.53 8.45
CA ASP A 99 -10.25 6.20 8.27
C ASP A 99 -9.66 5.76 9.60
N TYR A 100 -10.17 4.66 10.17
CA TYR A 100 -9.76 4.18 11.49
C TYR A 100 -10.01 2.69 11.67
N SER A 101 -9.14 2.02 12.43
CA SER A 101 -9.37 0.66 12.87
C SER A 101 -10.49 0.64 13.90
N ILE A 102 -11.54 -0.15 13.65
CA ILE A 102 -12.62 -0.41 14.61
C ILE A 102 -12.13 -1.43 15.64
N ASN A 103 -11.48 -2.50 15.16
CA ASN A 103 -10.81 -3.52 15.96
C ASN A 103 -9.71 -4.22 15.11
N GLU A 104 -9.21 -5.36 15.58
CA GLU A 104 -8.15 -6.12 14.90
C GLU A 104 -8.56 -6.69 13.53
N GLU A 105 -9.86 -6.83 13.26
CA GLU A 105 -10.40 -7.46 12.05
C GLU A 105 -11.22 -6.49 11.17
N LEU A 106 -11.66 -5.37 11.74
CA LEU A 106 -12.56 -4.41 11.11
C LEU A 106 -11.92 -3.04 10.98
N PHE A 107 -11.95 -2.52 9.76
CA PHE A 107 -11.46 -1.20 9.42
C PHE A 107 -12.59 -0.34 8.84
N HIS A 108 -12.78 0.86 9.37
CA HIS A 108 -13.69 1.84 8.79
C HIS A 108 -12.93 2.64 7.74
N TRP A 109 -13.48 2.68 6.53
CA TRP A 109 -12.94 3.45 5.41
C TRP A 109 -14.04 4.19 4.66
N GLN A 110 -13.75 5.41 4.21
CA GLN A 110 -14.68 6.22 3.43
C GLN A 110 -14.16 6.48 2.01
N SER A 111 -15.04 6.28 1.03
CA SER A 111 -14.70 6.53 -0.37
C SER A 111 -14.54 8.02 -0.68
N GLN A 112 -13.82 8.33 -1.76
CA GLN A 112 -13.63 9.70 -2.24
C GLN A 112 -14.99 10.36 -2.56
N SER A 113 -15.04 11.69 -2.47
CA SER A 113 -16.27 12.49 -2.56
C SER A 113 -17.00 12.38 -3.91
N ARG A 114 -16.30 11.92 -4.95
CA ARG A 114 -16.84 11.73 -6.29
C ARG A 114 -17.36 10.31 -6.53
N THR A 115 -17.13 9.39 -5.59
CA THR A 115 -17.59 8.00 -5.69
C THR A 115 -19.04 7.94 -5.27
N THR A 116 -19.95 7.89 -6.25
CA THR A 116 -21.38 7.68 -5.99
C THR A 116 -21.70 6.19 -5.92
N VAL A 117 -22.82 5.84 -5.29
CA VAL A 117 -23.31 4.46 -5.19
C VAL A 117 -23.50 3.82 -6.57
N GLU A 118 -23.97 4.58 -7.54
CA GLU A 118 -24.27 4.13 -8.91
C GLU A 118 -23.02 4.03 -9.80
N SER A 119 -21.91 4.65 -9.39
CA SER A 119 -20.68 4.67 -10.18
C SER A 119 -20.07 3.28 -10.30
N LEU A 120 -19.26 3.05 -11.35
CA LEU A 120 -18.52 1.78 -11.53
C LEU A 120 -17.66 1.44 -10.31
N THR A 121 -17.06 2.45 -9.68
CA THR A 121 -16.25 2.31 -8.46
C THR A 121 -17.13 1.99 -7.24
N GLY A 122 -18.23 2.72 -7.03
CA GLY A 122 -19.14 2.46 -5.91
C GLY A 122 -19.77 1.07 -5.99
N GLN A 123 -20.25 0.67 -7.17
CA GLN A 123 -20.76 -0.68 -7.40
C GLN A 123 -19.69 -1.76 -7.23
N ARG A 124 -18.42 -1.46 -7.49
CA ARG A 124 -17.32 -2.40 -7.22
C ARG A 124 -17.13 -2.61 -5.73
N TYR A 125 -17.13 -1.54 -4.93
CA TYR A 125 -17.01 -1.66 -3.47
C TYR A 125 -18.20 -2.40 -2.85
N LEU A 126 -19.43 -2.07 -3.27
CA LEU A 126 -20.64 -2.71 -2.74
C LEU A 126 -20.74 -4.21 -3.08
N ASN A 127 -20.26 -4.61 -4.26
CA ASN A 127 -20.35 -5.99 -4.73
C ASN A 127 -18.99 -6.72 -4.68
N GLN A 128 -18.03 -6.22 -3.88
CA GLN A 128 -16.65 -6.71 -3.85
C GLN A 128 -16.59 -8.23 -3.59
N ALA A 129 -17.22 -8.68 -2.50
CA ALA A 129 -17.23 -10.10 -2.12
C ALA A 129 -17.88 -10.98 -3.20
N ALA A 130 -19.02 -10.55 -3.76
CA ALA A 130 -19.72 -11.28 -4.81
C ALA A 130 -18.94 -11.37 -6.13
N ARG A 131 -18.06 -10.40 -6.40
CA ARG A 131 -17.24 -10.34 -7.64
C ARG A 131 -15.86 -10.96 -7.49
N GLY A 132 -15.53 -11.46 -6.29
CA GLY A 132 -14.19 -11.95 -5.95
C GLY A 132 -13.13 -10.86 -6.00
N GLY A 133 -13.51 -9.62 -5.70
CA GLY A 133 -12.58 -8.51 -5.58
C GLY A 133 -11.80 -8.61 -4.28
N ASN A 134 -10.52 -8.26 -4.31
CA ASN A 134 -9.65 -8.25 -3.14
C ASN A 134 -9.23 -6.82 -2.81
N VAL A 135 -8.89 -6.57 -1.56
CA VAL A 135 -8.49 -5.24 -1.07
C VAL A 135 -7.19 -5.34 -0.27
N LEU A 136 -6.21 -4.49 -0.60
CA LEU A 136 -5.01 -4.29 0.22
C LEU A 136 -5.03 -2.92 0.88
N PHE A 137 -4.73 -2.89 2.17
CA PHE A 137 -4.57 -1.66 2.93
C PHE A 137 -3.08 -1.39 3.19
N PHE A 138 -2.60 -0.24 2.73
CA PHE A 138 -1.34 0.34 3.14
C PHE A 138 -1.64 1.53 4.03
N VAL A 139 -1.31 1.38 5.30
CA VAL A 139 -1.68 2.34 6.35
C VAL A 139 -0.42 3.05 6.85
N ARG A 140 -0.50 4.37 7.01
CA ARG A 140 0.55 5.19 7.64
C ARG A 140 -0.05 6.13 8.69
N GLU A 141 0.78 6.57 9.62
CA GLU A 141 0.49 7.68 10.56
C GLU A 141 1.03 9.01 10.03
#